data_AF-A0A8S2WFX1-F1
#
_entry.id   AF-A0A8S2WFX1-F1
#
_cell.length_a   1.000
_cell.length_b   1.000
_cell.length_c   1.000
_cell.angle_alpha   90.00
_cell.angle_beta   90.00
_cell.angle_gamma   90.00
#
_symmetry.space_group_name_H-M   'P 1'
#
loop_
_entity.id
_entity.type
_entity.pdbx_description
1 polymer ?
#
loop_
_entity_poly.entity_id
_entity_poly.type
_entity_poly.pdbx_seq_one_letter_code
_entity_poly.pdbx_strand_id
1 'polypeptide(L)' 'YAVQLMTPANILARINGKDQIEKEEIDEVRDVFLDAKSSALLLKQEDAKYMK' A
#
# COMPACT_ATOMS: atom_id res chain seq x y z
N TYR A 1 7.05 -4.58 -9.56
CA TYR A 1 7.02 -4.01 -8.20
C TYR A 1 7.42 -2.54 -8.17
N ALA A 2 8.66 -2.14 -8.47
CA ALA A 2 9.07 -0.73 -8.39
C ALA A 2 8.20 0.24 -9.21
N VAL A 3 7.89 -0.09 -10.47
CA VAL A 3 7.03 0.73 -11.34
C VAL A 3 5.58 0.83 -10.82
N GLN A 4 5.07 -0.21 -10.16
CA GLN A 4 3.71 -0.22 -9.62
C GLN A 4 3.57 0.66 -8.37
N LEU A 5 4.68 0.90 -7.65
CA LEU A 5 4.72 1.79 -6.49
C LEU A 5 4.86 3.26 -6.90
N MET A 6 5.37 3.55 -8.11
CA MET A 6 5.57 4.92 -8.58
C MET A 6 4.27 5.72 -8.76
N THR A 7 3.21 5.10 -9.28
CA THR A 7 1.91 5.77 -9.46
C THR A 7 1.26 6.17 -8.12
N PRO A 8 1.08 5.25 -7.15
CA PRO A 8 0.56 5.62 -5.83
C PRO A 8 1.49 6.54 -5.04
N ALA A 9 2.82 6.39 -5.14
CA ALA A 9 3.77 7.30 -4.49
C ALA A 9 3.72 8.73 -5.08
N ASN A 10 3.48 8.87 -6.38
CA ASN A 10 3.25 10.17 -7.00
C ASN A 10 1.95 10.83 -6.51
N ILE A 11 0.89 10.05 -6.34
CA ILE A 11 -0.38 10.55 -5.78
C ILE A 11 -0.14 11.03 -4.33
N LEU A 12 0.61 10.25 -3.53
CA LEU A 12 0.95 10.60 -2.16
C LEU A 12 1.78 11.89 -2.07
N ALA A 13 2.82 12.00 -2.90
CA ALA A 13 3.65 13.19 -3.00
C ALA A 13 2.82 14.45 -3.31
N ARG A 14 1.90 14.35 -4.27
CA ARG A 14 0.99 15.45 -4.64
C ARG A 14 0.02 15.83 -3.53
N ILE A 15 -0.50 14.86 -2.79
CA ILE A 15 -1.36 15.11 -1.61
C ILE A 15 -0.57 15.84 -0.52
N ASN A 16 0.70 15.47 -0.34
CA ASN A 16 1.62 16.09 0.61
C ASN A 16 2.18 17.44 0.12
N GLY A 17 1.77 17.93 -1.06
CA GLY A 17 2.24 19.17 -1.65
C GLY A 17 3.69 19.13 -2.15
N LYS A 18 4.26 17.93 -2.33
CA LYS A 18 5.59 17.73 -2.90
C LYS A 18 5.51 17.62 -4.42
N ASP A 19 6.44 18.27 -5.12
CA ASP A 19 6.59 18.18 -6.58
C ASP A 19 7.35 16.93 -7.04
N GLN A 20 8.07 16.28 -6.12
CA GLN A 20 8.84 15.07 -6.40
C GLN A 20 8.51 13.98 -5.40
N ILE A 21 8.61 12.74 -5.86
CA ILE A 21 8.50 11.56 -5.01
C ILE A 21 9.80 11.45 -4.24
N GLU A 22 9.72 11.52 -2.92
CA GLU A 22 10.86 11.26 -2.05
C GLU A 22 10.78 9.82 -1.53
N LYS A 23 11.83 9.43 -0.80
CA LYS A 23 11.93 8.07 -0.28
C LYS A 23 10.79 7.76 0.70
N GLU A 24 10.33 8.75 1.45
CA GLU A 24 9.25 8.59 2.41
C GLU A 24 7.96 8.10 1.75
N GLU A 25 7.55 8.68 0.62
CA GLU A 25 6.35 8.26 -0.09
C GLU A 25 6.46 6.82 -0.63
N ILE A 26 7.66 6.39 -1.02
CA ILE A 26 7.91 5.03 -1.48
C ILE A 26 7.81 4.03 -0.33
N ASP A 27 8.40 4.34 0.82
CA ASP A 27 8.36 3.47 2.01
C ASP A 27 6.93 3.39 2.57
N GLU A 28 6.20 4.49 2.61
CA GLU A 28 4.81 4.54 3.08
C GLU A 28 3.87 3.75 2.18
N VAL A 29 3.95 3.94 0.86
CA VAL A 29 3.17 3.16 -0.10
C VAL A 29 3.54 1.68 -0.04
N ARG A 30 4.82 1.35 0.14
CA ARG A 30 5.25 -0.04 0.27
C ARG A 30 4.60 -0.70 1.48
N ASP A 31 4.59 -0.03 2.63
CA ASP A 31 4.05 -0.58 3.86
C ASP A 31 2.51 -0.73 3.77
N VAL A 32 1.79 0.24 3.19
CA VAL A 32 0.35 0.14 2.92
C VAL A 32 0.02 -1.01 1.96
N PHE A 33 0.79 -1.20 0.88
CA PHE A 33 0.57 -2.29 -0.06
C PHE A 33 0.93 -3.66 0.54
N LEU A 34 1.94 -3.73 1.40
CA LEU A 34 2.31 -4.96 2.13
C LEU A 34 1.22 -5.34 3.14
N ASP A 35 0.67 -4.36 3.84
CA ASP A 35 -0.42 -4.54 4.79
C ASP A 35 -1.71 -4.97 4.08
N ALA A 36 -2.04 -4.41 2.92
CA ALA A 36 -3.20 -4.84 2.12
C ALA A 36 -3.08 -6.31 1.67
N LYS A 37 -1.87 -6.75 1.26
CA LYS A 37 -1.63 -8.16 0.91
C LYS A 37 -1.69 -9.06 2.14
N SER A 38 -1.18 -8.59 3.28
CA SER A 38 -1.28 -9.29 4.57
C SER A 38 -2.73 -9.37 5.04
N SER A 39 -3.54 -8.33 4.81
CA SER A 39 -4.97 -8.29 5.10
C SER A 39 -5.76 -9.31 4.26
N ALA A 40 -5.40 -9.49 2.99
CA ALA A 40 -5.98 -10.55 2.15
C ALA A 40 -5.56 -11.96 2.63
N LEU A 41 -4.35 -12.10 3.18
CA LEU A 41 -3.89 -13.35 3.79
C LEU A 41 -4.62 -13.64 5.11
N LEU A 42 -4.84 -12.61 5.93
CA LEU A 42 -5.59 -12.67 7.18
C LEU A 42 -7.06 -13.03 6.93
N LEU A 43 -7.69 -12.43 5.91
CA LEU A 43 -9.04 -12.80 5.47
C LEU A 43 -9.10 -14.27 5.03
N LYS A 44 -8.11 -14.76 4.27
CA LYS A 44 -8.04 -16.19 3.92
C LYS A 44 -7.84 -17.11 5.12
N GLN A 45 -7.13 -16.66 6.15
CA GLN A 45 -6.93 -17.43 7.38
C GLN A 45 -8.19 -17.42 8.27
N GLU A 46 -8.96 -16.33 8.26
CA GLU A 46 -10.21 -16.18 9.01
C GLU A 46 -11.48 -16.45 8.16
N ASP A 47 -11.36 -16.90 6.90
CA ASP A 47 -12.50 -17.26 6.02
C ASP A 47 -13.43 -18.29 6.70
N ALA A 48 -12.88 -19.14 7.56
CA ALA A 48 -13.65 -20.09 8.37
C ALA A 48 -14.53 -19.43 9.47
N LYS A 49 -14.30 -18.15 9.78
CA LYS A 49 -14.92 -17.44 10.90
C LYS A 49 -15.92 -16.37 10.47
N TYR A 50 -15.74 -15.80 9.27
CA TYR A 50 -16.61 -14.75 8.73
C TYR A 50 -17.65 -15.25 7.71
N MET A 51 -17.56 -16.50 7.23
CA MET A 51 -18.65 -17.19 6.51
C MET A 51 -19.59 -17.93 7.47
N LYS A 52 -20.36 -17.19 8.28
CA LYS A 52 -21.53 -17.73 9.00
C LYS A 52 -22.76 -16.86 8.80
#